data_AF-A0A1V4V2A4-F1
#
_entry.id   AF-A0A1V4V2A4-F1
#
_cell.length_a   1.000
_cell.length_b   1.000
_cell.length_c   1.000
_cell.angle_alpha   90.00
_cell.angle_beta   90.00
_cell.angle_gamma   90.00
#
_symmetry.space_group_name_H-M   'P 1'
#
loop_
_entity.id
_entity.type
_entity.pdbx_description
1 polymer ?
#
loop_
_entity_poly.entity_id
_entity_poly.type
_entity_poly.pdbx_seq_one_letter_code
_entity_poly.pdbx_strand_id
1 'polypeptide(L)'
;MTYNSARTQRLLGLYALALGAAYAAAALAGFAGGEPMSPANIPDMAVCLLISATYLNGAKELFAAKDEGLSFVLAGLLISAAVGGLYLLMTGADLMMHALGEGSGDLMGIRIETVLLILALPLTLAIWRATKQVVW
;
A
#
# COMPACT_ATOMS: atom_id res chain seq x y z
N MET A 1 -23.94 -10.24 -11.07
CA MET A 1 -23.19 -9.98 -9.83
C MET A 1 -23.39 -8.50 -9.49
N THR A 2 -24.35 -8.17 -8.62
CA THR A 2 -24.76 -6.77 -8.39
C THR A 2 -25.18 -6.61 -6.95
N TYR A 3 -24.20 -6.51 -6.04
CA TYR A 3 -24.41 -5.90 -4.73
C TYR A 3 -23.14 -5.16 -4.33
N ASN A 4 -22.93 -4.00 -4.96
CA ASN A 4 -22.12 -2.97 -4.35
C ASN A 4 -22.94 -1.69 -4.46
N SER A 5 -23.58 -1.29 -3.36
CA SER A 5 -24.35 -0.03 -3.37
C SER A 5 -23.44 1.09 -3.87
N ALA A 6 -23.96 2.03 -4.65
CA ALA A 6 -23.17 3.15 -5.19
C ALA A 6 -22.35 3.87 -4.09
N ARG A 7 -22.82 3.82 -2.84
CA ARG A 7 -22.12 4.33 -1.66
C ARG A 7 -20.85 3.54 -1.32
N THR A 8 -20.89 2.22 -1.39
CA THR A 8 -19.76 1.33 -1.09
C THR A 8 -18.68 1.43 -2.17
N GLN A 9 -19.06 1.52 -3.46
CA GLN A 9 -18.11 1.76 -4.55
C GLN A 9 -17.39 3.11 -4.39
N ARG A 10 -18.13 4.17 -4.05
CA ARG A 10 -17.53 5.50 -3.79
C ARG A 10 -16.58 5.51 -2.61
N LEU A 11 -16.92 4.81 -1.52
CA LEU A 11 -16.03 4.67 -0.37
C LEU A 11 -14.74 3.93 -0.76
N LEU A 12 -14.84 2.79 -1.45
CA LEU A 12 -13.67 2.04 -1.92
C LEU A 12 -12.81 2.88 -2.88
N GLY A 13 -13.43 3.64 -3.78
CA GLY A 13 -12.74 4.57 -4.68
C GLY A 13 -12.00 5.68 -3.92
N LEU A 14 -12.62 6.26 -2.88
CA LEU A 14 -11.98 7.26 -2.00
C LEU A 14 -10.78 6.68 -1.26
N TYR A 15 -10.90 5.48 -0.70
CA TYR A 15 -9.80 4.81 -0.03
C TYR A 15 -8.64 4.49 -0.99
N ALA A 16 -8.94 3.96 -2.16
CA ALA A 16 -7.95 3.69 -3.20
C ALA A 16 -7.25 4.99 -3.63
N LEU A 17 -8.00 6.08 -3.78
CA LEU A 17 -7.43 7.38 -4.11
C LEU A 17 -6.49 7.88 -3.01
N ALA A 18 -6.90 7.80 -1.74
CA ALA A 18 -6.08 8.21 -0.61
C ALA A 18 -4.78 7.39 -0.52
N LEU A 19 -4.85 6.06 -0.70
CA LEU A 19 -3.68 5.19 -0.72
C LEU A 19 -2.77 5.48 -1.91
N GLY A 20 -3.36 5.65 -3.11
CA GLY A 20 -2.62 6.02 -4.31
C GLY A 20 -1.87 7.34 -4.14
N ALA A 21 -2.52 8.35 -3.56
CA ALA A 21 -1.90 9.64 -3.26
C ALA A 21 -0.81 9.52 -2.20
N ALA A 22 -0.99 8.70 -1.17
CA ALA A 22 0.01 8.48 -0.13
C ALA A 22 1.27 7.79 -0.68
N TYR A 23 1.12 6.78 -1.54
CA TYR A 23 2.26 6.15 -2.22
C TYR A 23 2.97 7.09 -3.20
N ALA A 24 2.22 7.95 -3.91
CA ALA A 24 2.81 9.00 -4.75
C ALA A 24 3.61 10.00 -3.90
N ALA A 25 3.04 10.46 -2.78
CA ALA A 25 3.70 11.37 -1.87
C ALA A 25 4.97 10.76 -1.27
N ALA A 26 4.96 9.47 -0.93
CA ALA A 26 6.15 8.75 -0.47
C ALA A 26 7.25 8.70 -1.55
N ALA A 27 6.89 8.37 -2.79
CA ALA A 27 7.83 8.40 -3.92
C ALA A 27 8.42 9.79 -4.15
N LEU A 28 7.58 10.83 -4.09
CA LEU A 28 8.01 12.22 -4.25
C LEU A 28 8.85 12.72 -3.08
N ALA A 29 8.55 12.29 -1.85
CA ALA A 29 9.35 12.62 -0.67
C ALA A 29 10.75 12.01 -0.74
N GLY A 30 10.88 10.79 -1.28
CA GLY A 30 12.19 10.19 -1.57
C GLY A 30 13.02 11.01 -2.58
N PHE A 31 12.36 11.71 -3.51
CA PHE A 31 13.01 12.60 -4.47
C PHE A 31 13.30 14.00 -3.88
N ALA A 32 12.36 14.57 -3.12
CA ALA A 32 12.44 15.93 -2.57
C ALA A 32 13.28 16.03 -1.29
N GLY A 33 13.51 14.91 -0.59
CA GLY A 33 14.31 14.82 0.64
C GLY A 33 15.80 15.10 0.46
N GLY A 34 16.26 15.35 -0.77
CA GLY A 34 17.64 15.73 -1.06
C GLY A 34 18.64 14.59 -1.04
N GLU A 35 18.19 13.34 -0.88
CA GLU A 35 19.06 12.19 -1.08
C GLU A 35 19.46 12.11 -2.57
N PRO A 36 20.76 12.03 -2.87
CA PRO A 36 21.21 11.87 -4.24
C PRO A 36 20.61 10.58 -4.81
N MET A 37 20.15 10.65 -6.05
CA MET A 37 19.52 9.53 -6.76
C MET A 37 20.53 8.37 -6.87
N SER A 38 20.53 7.50 -5.87
CA SER A 38 21.41 6.34 -5.79
C SER A 38 20.76 5.15 -6.50
N PRO A 39 21.52 4.29 -7.20
CA PRO A 39 21.01 3.05 -7.77
C PRO A 39 20.23 2.18 -6.76
N ALA A 40 20.53 2.32 -5.46
CA ALA A 40 19.85 1.61 -4.39
C ALA A 40 18.40 2.08 -4.14
N ASN A 41 18.08 3.36 -4.41
CA ASN A 41 16.79 3.97 -4.05
C ASN A 41 15.79 4.01 -5.24
N ILE A 42 16.28 3.79 -6.46
CA ILE A 42 15.45 3.77 -7.69
C ILE A 42 14.38 2.66 -7.67
N PRO A 43 14.68 1.41 -7.26
CA PRO A 43 13.69 0.34 -7.23
C PRO A 43 12.52 0.67 -6.29
N ASP A 44 12.82 1.20 -5.11
CA ASP A 44 11.84 1.52 -4.07
C ASP A 44 10.87 2.62 -4.55
N MET A 45 11.42 3.64 -5.21
CA MET A 45 10.64 4.72 -5.82
C MET A 45 9.75 4.18 -6.95
N ALA A 46 10.30 3.33 -7.83
CA ALA A 46 9.55 2.73 -8.93
C ALA A 46 8.39 1.86 -8.44
N VAL A 47 8.62 1.08 -7.38
CA VAL A 47 7.58 0.26 -6.75
C VAL A 47 6.51 1.11 -6.09
N CYS A 48 6.87 2.18 -5.37
CA CYS A 48 5.89 3.12 -4.81
C CYS A 48 5.02 3.77 -5.90
N LEU A 49 5.63 4.20 -7.01
CA LEU A 49 4.89 4.75 -8.16
C LEU A 49 3.99 3.70 -8.83
N LEU A 50 4.45 2.46 -8.95
CA LEU A 50 3.64 1.36 -9.47
C LEU A 50 2.40 1.10 -8.60
N ILE A 51 2.59 1.00 -7.28
CA ILE A 51 1.49 0.82 -6.33
C ILE A 51 0.52 2.02 -6.40
N SER A 52 1.06 3.23 -6.45
CA SER A 52 0.27 4.46 -6.60
C SER A 52 -0.58 4.43 -7.87
N ALA A 53 0.02 4.16 -9.03
CA ALA A 53 -0.68 4.09 -10.31
C ALA A 53 -1.79 3.02 -10.30
N THR A 54 -1.53 1.88 -9.68
CA THR A 54 -2.49 0.77 -9.58
C THR A 54 -3.72 1.18 -8.75
N TYR A 55 -3.51 1.83 -7.60
CA TYR A 55 -4.60 2.33 -6.76
C TYR A 55 -5.35 3.51 -7.39
N LEU A 56 -4.66 4.44 -8.05
CA LEU A 56 -5.30 5.56 -8.75
C LEU A 56 -6.14 5.10 -9.94
N ASN A 57 -5.67 4.12 -10.71
CA ASN A 57 -6.47 3.48 -11.75
C ASN A 57 -7.67 2.74 -11.15
N GLY A 58 -7.49 1.99 -10.06
CA GLY A 58 -8.59 1.36 -9.34
C GLY A 58 -9.66 2.37 -8.90
N ALA A 59 -9.25 3.49 -8.32
CA ALA A 59 -10.15 4.58 -7.91
C ALA A 59 -10.91 5.17 -9.09
N LYS A 60 -10.21 5.47 -10.19
CA LYS A 60 -10.81 6.02 -11.42
C LYS A 60 -11.87 5.09 -11.99
N GLU A 61 -11.56 3.80 -12.15
CA GLU A 61 -12.49 2.82 -12.71
C GLU A 61 -13.67 2.53 -11.76
N LEU A 62 -13.46 2.57 -10.43
CA LEU A 62 -14.53 2.51 -9.42
C LEU A 62 -15.48 3.71 -9.49
N PHE A 63 -14.96 4.92 -9.68
CA PHE A 63 -15.82 6.12 -9.88
C PHE A 63 -16.57 6.09 -11.21
N ALA A 64 -16.00 5.43 -12.23
CA ALA A 64 -16.66 5.16 -13.50
C ALA A 64 -17.68 4.00 -13.43
N ALA A 65 -17.89 3.40 -12.26
CA ALA A 65 -18.78 2.25 -12.02
C ALA A 65 -18.48 1.03 -12.91
N LYS A 66 -17.20 0.83 -13.26
CA LYS A 66 -16.74 -0.33 -14.01
C LYS A 66 -16.32 -1.47 -13.09
N ASP A 67 -16.57 -2.69 -13.52
CA ASP A 67 -16.25 -3.90 -12.75
C ASP A 67 -14.74 -4.11 -12.56
N GLU A 68 -13.93 -3.59 -13.49
CA GLU A 68 -12.46 -3.68 -13.48
C GLU A 68 -11.81 -2.93 -12.30
N GLY A 69 -12.48 -1.91 -11.74
CA GLY A 69 -11.92 -1.09 -10.67
C GLY A 69 -11.63 -1.88 -9.39
N LEU A 70 -12.44 -2.89 -9.08
CA LEU A 70 -12.21 -3.74 -7.92
C LEU A 70 -10.95 -4.62 -8.10
N SER A 71 -10.72 -5.11 -9.32
CA SER A 71 -9.54 -5.92 -9.66
C SER A 71 -8.25 -5.12 -9.52
N PHE A 72 -8.24 -3.85 -9.94
CA PHE A 72 -7.11 -2.96 -9.75
C PHE A 72 -6.84 -2.65 -8.27
N VAL A 73 -7.89 -2.41 -7.47
CA VAL A 73 -7.72 -2.20 -6.02
C VAL A 73 -7.16 -3.46 -5.34
N LEU A 74 -7.64 -4.65 -5.71
CA LEU A 74 -7.11 -5.91 -5.21
C LEU A 74 -5.65 -6.13 -5.60
N ALA A 75 -5.29 -5.81 -6.85
CA ALA A 75 -3.91 -5.89 -7.31
C ALA A 75 -2.99 -4.92 -6.56
N GLY A 76 -3.40 -3.66 -6.39
CA GLY A 76 -2.66 -2.66 -5.62
C GLY A 76 -2.47 -3.11 -4.17
N LEU A 77 -3.48 -3.74 -3.59
CA LEU A 77 -3.44 -4.31 -2.26
C LEU A 77 -2.46 -5.48 -2.13
N LEU A 78 -2.47 -6.43 -3.06
CA LEU A 78 -1.51 -7.53 -3.08
C LEU A 78 -0.06 -7.05 -3.21
N ILE A 79 0.19 -6.09 -4.10
CA ILE A 79 1.54 -5.53 -4.29
C ILE A 79 1.97 -4.78 -3.03
N SER A 80 1.08 -3.96 -2.44
CA SER A 80 1.38 -3.25 -1.18
C SER A 80 1.65 -4.22 -0.02
N ALA A 81 0.93 -5.35 0.03
CA ALA A 81 1.12 -6.39 1.04
C ALA A 81 2.45 -7.12 0.87
N ALA A 82 2.82 -7.49 -0.36
CA ALA A 82 4.08 -8.14 -0.65
C ALA A 82 5.27 -7.23 -0.30
N VAL A 83 5.26 -5.99 -0.79
CA VAL A 83 6.36 -5.04 -0.60
C VAL A 83 6.44 -4.57 0.85
N GLY A 84 5.33 -4.10 1.41
CA GLY A 84 5.29 -3.64 2.80
C GLY A 84 5.56 -4.78 3.78
N GLY A 85 5.12 -6.00 3.47
CA GLY A 85 5.39 -7.19 4.29
C GLY A 85 6.87 -7.54 4.34
N LEU A 86 7.59 -7.41 3.21
CA LEU A 86 9.05 -7.58 3.17
C LEU A 86 9.75 -6.55 4.07
N TYR A 87 9.38 -5.27 3.99
CA TYR A 87 9.96 -4.25 4.86
C TYR A 87 9.62 -4.46 6.34
N LEU A 88 8.38 -4.88 6.64
CA LEU A 88 7.98 -5.22 8.00
C LEU A 88 8.84 -6.37 8.56
N LEU A 89 9.11 -7.41 7.75
CA LEU A 89 10.00 -8.51 8.12
C LEU A 89 11.44 -8.05 8.33
N MET A 90 11.96 -7.17 7.48
CA MET A 90 13.29 -6.56 7.66
C MET A 90 13.37 -5.79 8.96
N THR A 91 12.42 -4.89 9.23
CA THR A 91 12.35 -4.16 10.50
C THR A 91 12.23 -5.10 11.70
N GLY A 92 11.47 -6.20 11.56
CA GLY A 92 11.39 -7.24 12.59
C GLY A 92 12.72 -7.96 12.83
N ALA A 93 13.48 -8.22 11.78
CA ALA A 93 14.82 -8.82 11.87
C ALA A 93 15.81 -7.86 12.58
N ASP A 94 15.77 -6.57 12.23
CA ASP A 94 16.59 -5.54 12.87
C ASP A 94 16.26 -5.40 14.35
N LEU A 95 14.97 -5.46 14.71
CA LEU A 95 14.53 -5.45 16.11
C LEU A 95 15.05 -6.67 16.88
N MET A 96 15.05 -7.85 16.25
CA MET A 96 15.61 -9.06 16.86
C MET A 96 17.13 -8.95 17.04
N MET A 97 17.86 -8.43 16.05
CA MET A 97 19.31 -8.17 16.19
C MET A 97 19.58 -7.17 17.31
N HIS A 98 18.76 -6.13 17.45
CA HIS A 98 18.87 -5.17 18.54
C HIS A 98 18.61 -5.82 19.91
N ALA A 99 17.59 -6.69 20.02
CA ALA A 99 17.30 -7.43 21.25
C ALA A 99 18.42 -8.41 21.64
N LEU A 100 19.18 -8.91 20.67
CA LEU A 100 20.37 -9.74 20.87
C LEU A 100 21.63 -8.92 21.22
N GLY A 101 21.55 -7.59 21.24
CA GLY A 101 22.66 -6.69 21.50
C GLY A 101 23.61 -6.49 20.32
N GLU A 102 23.26 -7.00 19.14
CA GLU A 102 24.06 -6.91 17.91
C GLU A 102 23.59 -5.77 16.98
N GLY A 103 22.38 -5.25 17.20
CA GLY A 103 21.81 -4.18 16.38
C GLY A 103 22.35 -2.80 16.75
N SER A 104 22.78 -2.03 15.75
CA SER A 104 22.95 -0.58 15.87
C SER A 104 21.67 0.03 16.42
N GLY A 105 21.74 0.82 17.49
CA GLY A 105 20.58 1.35 18.24
C GLY A 105 19.65 2.33 17.50
N ASP A 106 19.62 2.29 16.17
CA ASP A 106 18.78 3.13 15.35
C ASP A 106 17.44 2.43 15.04
N LEU A 107 16.56 2.42 16.04
CA LEU A 107 15.17 1.95 15.89
C LEU A 107 14.31 2.92 15.05
N MET A 108 14.87 4.04 14.56
CA MET A 108 14.16 5.05 13.75
C MET A 108 14.10 4.71 12.25
N GLY A 109 14.75 3.64 11.78
CA GLY A 109 14.74 3.19 10.38
C GLY A 109 13.41 2.61 9.88
N ILE A 110 12.26 2.97 10.48
CA ILE A 110 10.95 2.49 10.03
C ILE A 110 10.67 3.08 8.64
N ARG A 111 10.76 2.21 7.65
CA ARG A 111 10.48 2.51 6.25
C ARG A 111 9.02 2.92 6.06
N ILE A 112 8.78 3.97 5.26
CA ILE A 112 7.45 4.54 5.03
C ILE A 112 6.47 3.50 4.44
N GLU A 113 7.02 2.53 3.71
CA GLU A 113 6.34 1.39 3.12
C GLU A 113 5.69 0.49 4.20
N THR A 114 6.33 0.34 5.36
CA THR A 114 5.81 -0.38 6.52
C THR A 114 4.62 0.35 7.14
N VAL A 115 4.69 1.68 7.21
CA VAL A 115 3.59 2.51 7.72
C VAL A 115 2.39 2.46 6.77
N LEU A 116 2.63 2.52 5.46
CA LEU A 116 1.60 2.43 4.43
C LEU A 116 0.92 1.05 4.41
N LEU A 117 1.66 -0.03 4.70
CA LEU A 117 1.08 -1.36 4.90
C LEU A 117 0.09 -1.38 6.08
N ILE A 118 0.48 -0.79 7.21
CA ILE A 118 -0.39 -0.71 8.38
C ILE A 118 -1.64 0.13 8.07
N LEU A 119 -1.49 1.19 7.27
CA LEU A 119 -2.62 1.99 6.80
C LEU A 119 -3.53 1.24 5.83
N ALA A 120 -3.01 0.23 5.11
CA ALA A 120 -3.76 -0.61 4.19
C ALA A 120 -4.54 -1.75 4.88
N LEU A 121 -4.19 -2.13 6.12
CA LEU A 121 -4.90 -3.15 6.92
C LEU A 121 -6.42 -2.94 7.09
N PRO A 122 -6.94 -1.72 7.33
CA PRO A 122 -8.39 -1.52 7.35
C PRO A 122 -9.05 -1.80 6.00
N LEU A 123 -8.33 -1.61 4.88
CA LEU A 123 -8.84 -1.91 3.54
C LEU A 123 -8.96 -3.42 3.30
N THR A 124 -7.96 -4.21 3.70
CA THR A 124 -8.03 -5.68 3.65
C THR A 124 -9.20 -6.20 4.46
N LEU A 125 -9.43 -5.67 5.67
CA LEU A 125 -10.56 -6.07 6.52
C LEU A 125 -11.91 -5.74 5.88
N ALA A 126 -12.04 -4.58 5.23
CA ALA A 126 -13.25 -4.19 4.52
C ALA A 126 -13.55 -5.12 3.32
N ILE A 127 -12.51 -5.43 2.53
CA ILE A 127 -12.61 -6.35 1.37
C ILE A 127 -12.92 -7.78 1.83
N TRP A 128 -12.30 -8.24 2.92
CA TRP A 128 -12.57 -9.57 3.49
C TRP A 128 -13.99 -9.70 4.04
N ARG A 129 -14.53 -8.66 4.67
CA ARG A 129 -15.94 -8.63 5.09
C ARG A 129 -16.89 -8.65 3.90
N ALA A 130 -16.56 -7.92 2.83
CA ALA A 130 -17.36 -7.92 1.61
C ALA A 130 -17.36 -9.28 0.90
N THR A 131 -16.24 -10.00 0.89
CA THR A 131 -16.13 -11.36 0.33
C THR A 131 -16.81 -12.41 1.21
N LYS A 132 -16.81 -12.28 2.54
CA LYS A 132 -17.55 -13.18 3.44
C LYS A 132 -19.07 -13.14 3.29
N GLN A 133 -19.63 -12.08 2.72
CA GLN A 133 -21.07 -12.01 2.41
C GLN A 133 -21.44 -12.67 1.08
N VAL A 134 -20.45 -13.19 0.33
CA VAL A 134 -20.68 -14.05 -0.83
C VAL A 134 -20.79 -15.49 -0.33
N VAL A 135 -22.01 -15.86 0.06
CA VAL A 135 -22.40 -17.26 0.25
C VAL A 135 -22.57 -17.85 -1.16
N TRP A 136 -21.78 -18.88 -1.47
CA TRP A 136 -21.90 -19.67 -2.70
C TRP A 136 -23.22 -20.44 -2.72
#